data_AF-A0A444J4M0-F1
#
_entry.id   AF-A0A444J4M0-F1
#
_cell.length_a   1.000
_cell.length_b   1.000
_cell.length_c   1.000
_cell.angle_alpha   90.00
_cell.angle_beta   90.00
_cell.angle_gamma   90.00
#
_symmetry.space_group_name_H-M   'P 1'
#
loop_
_entity.id
_entity.type
_entity.pdbx_description
1 polymer ?
#
loop_
_entity_poly.entity_id
_entity_poly.type
_entity_poly.pdbx_seq_one_letter_code
_entity_poly.pdbx_strand_id
1 'polypeptide(L)'
;MFKPKQFQVHEAWIAFKLNDAPMTTEANGDFNVLALMDTASCFILGSECIRAVSSEPSQAESRRLLMEGQSRSQQHLPKKLF
;
A
#
# COMPACT_ATOMS: atom_id res chain seq x y z
N MET A 1 9.07 16.19 5.72
CA MET A 1 9.76 15.55 4.57
C MET A 1 10.31 14.22 5.05
N PHE A 2 9.76 13.11 4.54
CA PHE A 2 10.17 11.76 4.89
C PHE A 2 11.56 11.46 4.24
N LYS A 3 12.54 10.94 5.00
CA LYS A 3 13.86 10.58 4.47
C LYS A 3 14.07 9.06 4.55
N PRO A 4 14.22 8.35 3.41
CA PRO A 4 14.33 6.88 3.37
C PRO A 4 15.43 6.25 4.24
N LYS A 5 16.44 7.01 4.67
CA LYS A 5 17.56 6.52 5.50
C LYS A 5 17.32 6.63 7.02
N GLN A 6 16.11 7.00 7.45
CA GLN A 6 15.77 7.13 8.88
C GLN A 6 15.34 5.82 9.51
N PHE A 7 15.02 4.80 8.72
CA PHE A 7 14.46 3.53 9.17
C PHE A 7 15.24 2.36 8.58
N GLN A 8 15.22 1.23 9.27
CA GLN A 8 15.62 -0.08 8.73
C GLN A 8 14.48 -0.65 7.87
N VAL A 9 14.84 -1.56 6.96
CA VAL A 9 13.84 -2.29 6.16
C VAL A 9 12.88 -3.03 7.10
N HIS A 10 11.59 -2.79 6.90
CA HIS A 10 10.47 -3.30 7.71
C HIS A 10 10.35 -2.77 9.14
N GLU A 11 11.08 -1.70 9.49
CA GLU A 11 10.90 -1.03 10.79
C GLU A 11 9.58 -0.23 10.85
N ALA A 12 9.22 0.43 9.76
CA ALA A 12 7.98 1.20 9.66
C ALA A 12 7.40 1.13 8.25
N TRP A 13 6.07 1.13 8.16
CA TRP A 13 5.33 1.16 6.90
C TRP A 13 4.42 2.40 6.83
N ILE A 14 4.19 2.89 5.63
CA ILE A 14 3.26 3.99 5.36
C ILE A 14 2.16 3.50 4.43
N ALA A 15 0.90 3.82 4.78
CA ALA A 15 -0.25 3.65 3.90
C ALA A 15 -0.61 5.01 3.29
N PHE A 16 -0.81 5.06 1.98
CA PHE A 16 -1.18 6.30 1.28
C PHE A 16 -2.02 6.02 0.03
N LYS A 17 -2.83 7.00 -0.37
CA LYS A 17 -3.60 6.92 -1.62
C LYS A 17 -2.64 7.00 -2.81
N LEU A 18 -2.61 5.96 -3.64
CA LEU A 18 -1.70 5.83 -4.76
C LEU A 18 -2.17 6.62 -6.00
N ASN A 19 -3.48 6.79 -6.16
CA ASN A 19 -4.10 7.40 -7.33
C ASN A 19 -4.58 8.83 -7.05
N ASP A 20 -4.39 9.73 -8.01
CA ASP A 20 -4.85 11.11 -7.90
C ASP A 20 -6.37 11.21 -8.03
N ALA A 21 -6.95 10.54 -9.03
CA ALA A 21 -8.39 10.47 -9.28
C ALA A 21 -8.92 9.03 -9.08
N PRO A 22 -10.14 8.84 -8.56
CA PRO A 22 -10.74 7.53 -8.41
C PRO A 22 -10.79 6.74 -9.72
N MET A 23 -10.63 5.42 -9.62
CA MET A 23 -10.89 4.48 -10.70
C MET A 23 -12.38 4.17 -10.74
N THR A 24 -13.05 4.56 -11.82
CA THR A 24 -14.47 4.29 -12.03
C THR A 24 -14.69 2.91 -12.63
N THR A 25 -15.65 2.18 -12.08
CA THR A 25 -16.10 0.89 -12.63
C THR A 25 -17.61 0.95 -12.89
N GLU A 26 -18.07 0.29 -13.94
CA GLU A 26 -19.50 0.30 -14.32
C GLU A 26 -20.39 -0.38 -13.28
N ALA A 27 -19.91 -1.47 -12.67
CA ALA A 27 -20.73 -2.33 -11.81
C ALA A 27 -20.53 -2.10 -10.31
N ASN A 28 -19.37 -1.58 -9.88
CA ASN A 28 -18.98 -1.57 -8.47
C ASN A 28 -18.79 -0.16 -7.89
N GLY A 29 -18.88 0.87 -8.76
CA GLY A 29 -18.68 2.27 -8.40
C GLY A 29 -17.21 2.70 -8.48
N ASP A 30 -16.91 3.82 -7.84
CA ASP A 30 -15.58 4.43 -7.85
C ASP A 30 -14.73 3.94 -6.68
N PHE A 31 -13.44 3.70 -6.95
CA PHE A 31 -12.47 3.23 -5.97
C PHE A 31 -11.20 4.05 -5.96
N ASN A 32 -10.60 4.21 -4.78
CA ASN A 32 -9.21 4.61 -4.62
C ASN A 32 -8.35 3.39 -4.34
N VAL A 33 -7.07 3.48 -4.69
CA VAL A 33 -6.06 2.47 -4.36
C VAL A 33 -5.26 2.98 -3.18
N LEU A 34 -5.30 2.23 -2.07
CA LEU A 34 -4.43 2.45 -0.93
C LEU A 34 -3.20 1.55 -1.09
N ALA A 35 -2.01 2.13 -1.15
CA ALA A 35 -0.76 1.39 -1.19
C ALA A 35 -0.12 1.35 0.20
N LEU A 36 0.44 0.19 0.56
CA LEU A 36 1.29 0.04 1.73
C LEU A 36 2.74 -0.03 1.27
N MET A 37 3.59 0.83 1.79
CA MET A 37 4.98 0.95 1.38
C MET A 37 5.92 0.84 2.56
N ASP A 38 7.02 0.12 2.36
CA ASP A 38 8.14 0.11 3.27
C ASP A 38 8.85 1.46 3.29
N THR A 39 8.99 2.05 4.46
CA THR A 39 9.50 3.41 4.60
C THR A 39 11.00 3.52 4.26
N ALA A 40 11.79 2.47 4.50
CA ALA A 40 13.23 2.48 4.24
C ALA A 40 13.58 2.22 2.78
N SER A 41 12.97 1.19 2.18
CA SER A 41 13.24 0.77 0.79
C SER A 41 12.37 1.48 -0.24
N CYS A 42 11.28 2.12 0.19
CA CYS A 42 10.25 2.70 -0.67
C CYS A 42 9.57 1.69 -1.61
N PHE A 43 9.64 0.39 -1.30
CA PHE A 43 8.92 -0.63 -2.05
C PHE A 43 7.47 -0.75 -1.58
N ILE A 44 6.55 -0.83 -2.55
CA ILE A 44 5.15 -1.14 -2.28
C ILE A 44 5.06 -2.61 -1.91
N LEU A 45 4.62 -2.86 -0.68
CA LEU A 45 4.45 -4.18 -0.09
C LEU A 45 3.05 -4.75 -0.31
N GLY A 46 2.08 -3.94 -0.69
CA GLY A 46 0.69 -4.38 -0.91
C GLY A 46 -0.19 -3.22 -1.35
N SER A 47 -1.40 -3.54 -1.82
CA SER A 47 -2.36 -2.53 -2.23
C SER A 47 -3.79 -3.02 -2.10
N GLU A 48 -4.70 -2.15 -1.68
CA GLU A 48 -6.13 -2.47 -1.50
C GLU A 48 -7.00 -1.42 -2.19
N CYS A 49 -8.06 -1.86 -2.88
CA CYS A 49 -9.08 -0.97 -3.43
C CYS A 49 -10.12 -0.64 -2.36
N ILE A 50 -10.30 0.65 -2.08
CA ILE A 50 -11.31 1.16 -1.15
C ILE A 50 -12.32 2.02 -1.89
N ARG A 51 -13.58 2.05 -1.45
CA ARG A 51 -14.61 2.90 -2.08
C ARG A 51 -14.16 4.37 -2.04
N ALA A 52 -14.30 5.09 -3.15
CA ALA A 52 -13.81 6.47 -3.27
C ALA A 52 -14.49 7.45 -2.31
N VAL A 53 -15.73 7.15 -1.90
CA VAL A 53 -16.50 7.92 -0.91
C VAL A 53 -16.06 7.67 0.54
N SER A 54 -15.24 6.64 0.78
CA SER A 54 -14.70 6.37 2.12
C SER A 54 -13.48 7.22 2.39
N SER A 55 -13.42 7.85 3.56
CA SER A 55 -12.22 8.58 4.01
C SER A 55 -11.09 7.64 4.42
N GLU A 56 -11.42 6.42 4.86
CA GLU A 56 -10.48 5.44 5.42
C GLU A 56 -10.86 4.01 4.98
N PRO A 57 -9.90 3.07 4.95
CA PRO A 57 -10.20 1.65 4.78
C PRO A 57 -11.02 1.12 5.97
N SER A 58 -11.94 0.21 5.72
CA SER A 58 -12.57 -0.60 6.76
C SER A 58 -11.55 -1.47 7.48
N GLN A 59 -11.93 -2.04 8.63
CA GLN A 59 -11.07 -2.98 9.37
C GLN A 59 -10.69 -4.21 8.53
N ALA A 60 -11.61 -4.71 7.71
CA ALA A 60 -11.37 -5.87 6.85
C ALA A 60 -10.37 -5.55 5.73
N GLU A 61 -10.53 -4.40 5.07
CA GLU A 61 -9.59 -3.88 4.05
C GLU A 61 -8.21 -3.63 4.66
N SER A 62 -8.15 -3.01 5.84
CA SER A 62 -6.89 -2.76 6.57
C SER A 62 -6.17 -4.07 6.91
N ARG A 63 -6.91 -5.08 7.38
CA ARG A 63 -6.35 -6.39 7.69
C ARG A 63 -5.79 -7.08 6.45
N ARG A 64 -6.49 -7.03 5.31
CA ARG A 64 -6.02 -7.58 4.04
C ARG A 64 -4.72 -6.90 3.60
N LEU A 65 -4.70 -5.56 3.60
CA LEU A 65 -3.53 -4.78 3.22
C LEU A 65 -2.29 -5.10 4.07
N LEU A 66 -2.46 -5.23 5.39
CA LEU A 66 -1.38 -5.59 6.30
C LEU A 66 -0.89 -7.03 6.10
N MET A 67 -1.79 -7.98 5.83
CA MET A 67 -1.43 -9.37 5.55
C MET A 67 -0.65 -9.50 4.24
N GLU A 68 -1.06 -8.80 3.19
CA GLU A 68 -0.29 -8.74 1.95
C GLU A 68 1.10 -8.17 2.19
N GLY A 69 1.19 -7.05 2.91
CA GLY A 69 2.45 -6.41 3.27
C GLY A 69 3.41 -7.34 4.02
N GLN A 70 2.89 -8.05 5.02
CA GLN A 70 3.65 -9.03 5.79
C GLN A 70 4.12 -10.18 4.90
N SER A 71 3.27 -10.73 4.04
CA SER A 71 3.64 -11.82 3.14
C SER A 71 4.77 -11.44 2.19
N ARG A 72 4.76 -10.20 1.67
CA ARG A 72 5.78 -9.68 0.76
C ARG A 72 7.06 -9.25 1.47
N SER A 73 6.99 -8.76 2.71
CA SER A 73 8.19 -8.50 3.53
C SER A 73 9.02 -9.76 3.82
N GLN A 74 8.37 -10.93 3.83
CA GLN A 74 9.03 -12.22 4.00
C GLN A 74 9.59 -12.78 2.68
N GLN A 75 9.15 -12.24 1.54
CA GLN A 75 9.64 -12.64 0.22
C GLN A 75 10.90 -11.85 -0.14
N HIS A 76 11.81 -12.49 -0.86
CA HIS A 76 13.04 -11.86 -1.28
C HIS A 76 12.73 -10.73 -2.28
N LEU A 77 13.16 -9.51 -1.92
CA LEU A 77 13.12 -8.36 -2.81
C LEU A 77 13.79 -8.69 -4.15
N PRO A 78 13.33 -8.11 -5.27
CA PRO A 78 13.94 -8.34 -6.57
C PRO A 78 15.45 -8.08 -6.50
N LYS A 79 16.25 -9.11 -6.80
CA LYS A 79 17.72 -9.05 -6.71
C LYS A 79 18.36 -8.19 -7.81
N LYS A 80 17.60 -7.89 -8.85
CA LYS A 80 17.95 -6.98 -9.95
C LYS A 80 16.69 -6.31 -10.46
N LEU A 81 16.79 -5.01 -10.73
CA LEU A 81 15.74 -4.23 -11.41
C LEU A 81 15.95 -4.17 -12.93
N PHE A 82 17.09 -4.68 -13.42
CA PHE A 82 17.52 -4.70 -14.82
C PHE A 82 18.40 -5.93 -15.09
#